data_AF-A0A7J3MVV4-F1
#
_entry.id   AF-A0A7J3MVV4-F1
#
_cell.length_a   1.000
_cell.length_b   1.000
_cell.length_c   1.000
_cell.angle_alpha   90.00
_cell.angle_beta   90.00
_cell.angle_gamma   90.00
#
_symmetry.space_group_name_H-M   'P 1'
#
loop_
_entity.id
_entity.type
_entity.pdbx_description
1 polymer ?
#
loop_
_entity_poly.entity_id
_entity_poly.type
_entity_poly.pdbx_seq_one_letter_code
_entity_poly.pdbx_strand_id
1 'polypeptide(L)'
;MEPVKTSITTGFVIAGAYADKLRKTLFAQVREYVKTGQVRQEEVARAAGELNSLLFRLIVEELGLSKGDVVRIRAQYQLSDGKIKWDLSSLQVEMFKRVPEDQVNKVLATLIQRVSE
;
A
#
# COMPACT_ATOMS: atom_id res chain seq x y z
N MET A 1 -2.23 27.07 8.17
CA MET A 1 -2.34 25.90 9.08
C MET A 1 -0.93 25.46 9.41
N GLU A 2 -0.62 25.16 10.67
CA GLU A 2 0.71 24.62 10.98
C GLU A 2 0.95 23.29 10.27
N PRO A 3 2.18 23.01 9.83
CA PRO A 3 2.48 21.78 9.12
C PRO A 3 2.32 20.56 10.03
N VAL A 4 1.42 19.65 9.66
CA VAL A 4 1.22 18.39 10.38
C VAL A 4 2.03 17.30 9.70
N LYS A 5 2.96 16.67 10.42
CA LYS A 5 3.67 15.47 9.98
C LYS A 5 2.94 14.23 10.47
N THR A 6 2.74 13.27 9.57
CA THR A 6 2.11 12.00 9.92
C THR A 6 2.62 10.87 9.02
N SER A 7 2.23 9.64 9.34
CA SER A 7 2.63 8.45 8.59
C SER A 7 1.42 7.63 8.15
N ILE A 8 1.54 7.01 6.99
CA ILE A 8 0.58 6.06 6.46
C ILE A 8 1.19 4.66 6.49
N THR A 9 0.36 3.67 6.81
CA THR A 9 0.70 2.25 6.67
C THR A 9 -0.46 1.52 6.00
N THR A 10 -0.17 0.69 5.01
CA THR A 10 -1.19 -0.14 4.37
C THR A 10 -1.52 -1.39 5.19
N GLY A 11 -0.65 -1.78 6.13
CA GLY A 11 -0.59 -3.16 6.59
C GLY A 11 -0.22 -4.12 5.45
N PHE A 12 -0.38 -5.42 5.67
CA PHE A 12 -0.26 -6.41 4.61
C PHE A 12 -1.48 -6.32 3.68
N VAL A 13 -1.24 -6.09 2.40
CA VAL A 13 -2.27 -6.01 1.38
C VAL A 13 -1.81 -6.75 0.14
N ILE A 14 -2.75 -7.43 -0.53
CA ILE A 14 -2.48 -8.05 -1.82
C ILE A 14 -2.01 -6.99 -2.82
N ALA A 15 -0.98 -7.28 -3.61
CA ALA A 15 -0.37 -6.35 -4.56
C ALA A 15 -1.42 -5.80 -5.55
N GLY A 16 -2.37 -6.63 -6.01
CA GLY A 16 -3.48 -6.16 -6.85
C GLY A 16 -4.40 -5.10 -6.22
N ALA A 17 -4.35 -4.91 -4.90
CA ALA A 17 -5.23 -4.01 -4.15
C ALA A 17 -4.49 -2.87 -3.42
N TYR A 18 -3.15 -2.78 -3.52
CA TYR A 18 -2.38 -1.80 -2.73
C TYR A 18 -2.82 -0.36 -3.02
N ALA A 19 -3.14 -0.05 -4.28
CA ALA A 19 -3.44 1.33 -4.71
C ALA A 19 -4.74 1.85 -4.08
N ASP A 20 -5.77 1.01 -4.04
CA ASP A 20 -7.04 1.35 -3.41
C ASP A 20 -6.91 1.40 -1.88
N LYS A 21 -6.12 0.50 -1.29
CA LYS A 21 -5.83 0.53 0.15
C LYS A 21 -5.12 1.82 0.56
N LEU A 22 -4.07 2.23 -0.17
CA LEU A 22 -3.34 3.47 0.10
C LEU A 22 -4.29 4.68 0.03
N ARG A 23 -5.06 4.78 -1.06
CA ARG A 23 -6.02 5.87 -1.25
C ARG A 23 -7.04 5.94 -0.12
N LYS A 24 -7.69 4.82 0.21
CA LYS A 24 -8.69 4.76 1.30
C LYS A 24 -8.11 5.14 2.65
N THR A 25 -6.91 4.65 2.97
CA THR A 25 -6.24 5.00 4.22
C THR A 25 -5.89 6.48 4.27
N LEU A 26 -5.38 7.07 3.18
CA LEU A 26 -5.08 8.51 3.13
C LEU A 26 -6.33 9.35 3.34
N PHE A 27 -7.42 9.05 2.61
CA PHE A 27 -8.71 9.72 2.77
C PHE A 27 -9.24 9.63 4.21
N ALA A 28 -9.11 8.47 4.85
CA ALA A 28 -9.51 8.30 6.24
C ALA A 28 -8.68 9.18 7.19
N GLN A 29 -7.36 9.26 6.99
CA GLN A 29 -6.45 10.05 7.82
C GLN A 29 -6.70 11.56 7.70
N VAL A 30 -7.05 12.05 6.50
CA VAL A 30 -7.29 13.49 6.27
C VAL A 30 -8.76 13.88 6.31
N ARG A 31 -9.66 12.96 6.69
CA ARG A 31 -11.13 13.15 6.62
C ARG A 31 -11.61 14.42 7.32
N GLU A 32 -11.10 14.72 8.51
CA GLU A 32 -11.54 15.90 9.26
C GLU A 32 -11.07 17.19 8.57
N TYR A 33 -9.85 17.24 8.03
CA TYR A 33 -9.36 18.39 7.24
C TYR A 33 -10.15 18.61 5.95
N VAL A 34 -10.68 17.53 5.35
CA VAL A 34 -11.58 17.61 4.20
C VAL A 34 -12.93 18.18 4.61
N LYS A 35 -13.49 17.72 5.72
CA LYS A 35 -14.78 18.23 6.24
C LYS A 35 -14.72 19.70 6.61
N THR A 36 -13.60 20.17 7.18
CA THR A 36 -13.40 21.59 7.55
C THR A 36 -13.01 22.47 6.36
N GLY A 37 -12.85 21.90 5.16
CA GLY A 37 -12.44 22.64 3.96
C GLY A 37 -10.96 23.02 3.92
N GLN A 38 -10.16 22.56 4.88
CA GLN A 38 -8.71 22.82 4.93
C GLN A 38 -7.96 22.04 3.84
N VAL A 39 -8.50 20.90 3.39
CA VAL A 39 -7.96 20.08 2.30
C VAL A 39 -9.06 19.76 1.31
N ARG A 40 -8.80 19.94 0.02
CA ARG A 40 -9.76 19.60 -1.04
C ARG A 40 -9.73 18.10 -1.35
N GLN A 41 -10.85 17.50 -1.72
CA GLN A 41 -10.89 16.06 -2.06
C GLN A 41 -9.98 15.71 -3.24
N GLU A 42 -9.89 16.62 -4.20
CA GLU A 42 -9.04 16.48 -5.40
C GLU A 42 -7.56 16.44 -5.02
N GLU A 43 -7.16 17.16 -3.96
CA GLU A 43 -5.79 17.13 -3.46
C GLU A 43 -5.43 15.77 -2.88
N VAL A 44 -6.36 15.15 -2.14
CA VAL A 44 -6.16 13.80 -1.60
C VAL A 44 -6.04 12.77 -2.72
N ALA A 45 -6.89 12.89 -3.75
CA ALA A 45 -6.84 12.04 -4.93
C ALA A 45 -5.52 12.22 -5.70
N ARG A 46 -5.06 13.45 -5.90
CA ARG A 46 -3.76 13.78 -6.53
C ARG A 46 -2.61 13.14 -5.76
N ALA A 47 -2.52 13.39 -4.46
CA ALA A 47 -1.43 12.88 -3.62
C ALA A 47 -1.39 11.35 -3.58
N ALA A 48 -2.55 10.69 -3.52
CA ALA A 48 -2.63 9.23 -3.61
C ALA A 48 -2.19 8.73 -5.00
N GLY A 49 -2.61 9.41 -6.07
CA GLY A 49 -2.25 9.05 -7.45
C GLY A 49 -0.75 9.14 -7.71
N GLU A 50 -0.08 10.18 -7.23
CA GLU A 50 1.37 10.35 -7.37
C GLU A 50 2.16 9.22 -6.72
N LEU A 51 1.86 8.91 -5.45
CA LEU A 51 2.54 7.82 -4.75
C LEU A 51 2.18 6.46 -5.37
N ASN A 52 0.93 6.25 -5.79
CA ASN A 52 0.53 5.02 -6.48
C ASN A 52 1.26 4.81 -7.81
N SER A 53 1.54 5.89 -8.55
CA SER A 53 2.26 5.84 -9.81
C SER A 53 3.71 5.43 -9.59
N LEU A 54 4.38 6.01 -8.58
CA LEU A 54 5.73 5.60 -8.17
C LEU A 54 5.77 4.13 -7.73
N LEU A 55 4.81 3.73 -6.89
CA LEU A 55 4.71 2.36 -6.39
C LEU A 55 4.43 1.36 -7.52
N PHE A 56 3.68 1.74 -8.55
CA PHE A 56 3.42 0.87 -9.70
C PHE A 56 4.71 0.54 -10.45
N ARG A 57 5.53 1.57 -10.73
CA ARG A 57 6.84 1.37 -11.36
C ARG A 57 7.70 0.42 -10.53
N LEU A 58 7.81 0.67 -9.22
CA LEU A 58 8.60 -0.17 -8.33
C LEU A 58 8.08 -1.62 -8.22
N ILE A 59 6.78 -1.80 -7.90
CA ILE A 59 6.20 -3.10 -7.55
C ILE A 59 6.01 -3.97 -8.80
N VAL A 60 5.50 -3.37 -9.88
CA VAL A 60 5.05 -4.11 -11.07
C VAL A 60 6.11 -4.07 -12.17
N GLU A 61 6.61 -2.88 -12.53
CA GLU A 61 7.52 -2.75 -13.67
C GLU A 61 8.94 -3.24 -13.35
N GLU A 62 9.51 -2.82 -12.20
CA GLU A 62 10.89 -3.12 -11.83
C GLU A 62 11.03 -4.47 -11.11
N LEU A 63 10.10 -4.81 -10.19
CA LEU A 63 10.22 -6.01 -9.34
C LEU A 63 9.26 -7.15 -9.74
N GLY A 64 8.34 -6.90 -10.68
CA GLY A 64 7.54 -7.94 -11.30
C GLY A 64 6.62 -8.71 -10.35
N LEU A 65 6.10 -8.07 -9.30
CA LEU A 65 5.14 -8.73 -8.41
C LEU A 65 3.84 -9.07 -9.14
N SER A 66 3.36 -10.29 -8.90
CA SER A 66 2.06 -10.75 -9.38
C SER A 66 0.93 -10.20 -8.51
N LYS A 67 -0.27 -10.11 -9.10
CA LYS A 67 -1.46 -9.58 -8.40
C LYS A 67 -1.74 -10.26 -7.06
N GLY A 68 -1.43 -11.56 -6.92
CA GLY A 68 -1.66 -12.35 -5.71
C GLY A 68 -0.54 -12.31 -4.67
N ASP A 69 0.57 -11.62 -4.97
CA ASP A 69 1.63 -11.36 -3.99
C ASP A 69 1.13 -10.38 -2.92
N VAL A 70 1.89 -10.23 -1.84
CA VAL A 70 1.55 -9.33 -0.73
C VAL A 70 2.60 -8.24 -0.61
N VAL A 71 2.16 -7.02 -0.34
CA VAL A 71 3.02 -5.87 -0.06
C VAL A 71 2.62 -5.20 1.24
N ARG A 72 3.57 -4.48 1.86
CA ARG A 72 3.33 -3.57 2.97
C ARG A 72 4.07 -2.27 2.72
N ILE A 73 3.33 -1.17 2.64
CA ILE A 73 3.85 0.16 2.32
C ILE A 73 3.74 1.05 3.56
N ARG A 74 4.82 1.75 3.88
CA ARG A 74 4.86 2.83 4.88
C ARG A 74 5.49 4.07 4.25
N ALA A 75 4.90 5.24 4.51
CA ALA A 75 5.46 6.51 4.09
C ALA A 75 5.04 7.62 5.06
N GLN A 76 5.88 8.64 5.19
CA GLN A 76 5.52 9.88 5.90
C GLN A 76 5.06 10.94 4.90
N TYR A 77 4.16 11.81 5.36
CA TYR A 77 3.77 13.00 4.63
C TYR A 77 3.57 14.18 5.56
N GLN A 78 3.67 15.36 4.97
CA GLN A 78 3.36 16.63 5.62
C GLN A 78 2.11 17.23 4.99
N LEU A 79 1.19 17.70 5.82
CA LEU A 79 0.05 18.49 5.40
C LEU A 79 0.31 19.97 5.71
N SER A 80 0.43 20.80 4.66
CA SER A 80 0.67 22.24 4.77
C SER A 80 -0.10 22.98 3.68
N ASP A 81 -0.74 24.09 4.03
CA ASP A 81 -1.46 24.96 3.08
C ASP A 81 -2.45 24.21 2.18
N GLY A 82 -3.16 23.26 2.78
CA GLY A 82 -4.12 22.40 2.09
C GLY A 82 -3.50 21.46 1.06
N LYS A 83 -2.18 21.21 1.12
CA LYS A 83 -1.44 20.29 0.26
C LYS A 83 -0.81 19.15 1.05
N ILE A 84 -0.79 17.97 0.44
CA ILE A 84 -0.13 16.77 0.94
C ILE A 84 1.20 16.61 0.21
N LYS A 85 2.30 16.61 0.96
CA LYS A 85 3.66 16.40 0.45
C LYS A 85 4.25 15.13 1.05
N TRP A 86 4.59 14.17 0.19
CA TRP A 86 5.26 12.93 0.61
C TRP A 86 6.73 13.18 0.94
N ASP A 87 7.20 12.59 2.04
CA ASP A 87 8.63 12.43 2.30
C ASP A 87 9.09 11.10 1.69
N LEU A 88 9.58 11.14 0.46
CA LEU A 88 10.01 9.95 -0.26
C LEU A 88 11.23 9.26 0.38
N SER A 89 12.03 9.98 1.18
CA SER A 89 13.15 9.38 1.91
C SER A 89 12.69 8.42 3.03
N SER A 90 11.45 8.59 3.50
CA SER A 90 10.81 7.74 4.49
C SER A 90 10.04 6.56 3.89
N LEU A 91 9.96 6.44 2.56
CA LEU A 91 9.20 5.40 1.88
C LEU A 91 9.82 4.03 2.13
N GLN A 92 9.05 3.12 2.71
CA GLN A 92 9.41 1.73 2.93
C GLN A 92 8.39 0.83 2.25
N VAL A 93 8.88 -0.14 1.48
CA VAL A 93 8.05 -1.13 0.80
C VAL A 93 8.60 -2.51 1.09
N GLU A 94 7.78 -3.35 1.71
CA GLU A 94 8.06 -4.77 1.90
C GLU A 94 7.24 -5.59 0.92
N MET A 95 7.81 -6.68 0.41
CA MET A 95 7.25 -7.49 -0.65
C MET A 95 7.37 -8.97 -0.30
N PHE A 96 6.29 -9.72 -0.50
CA PHE A 96 6.18 -11.14 -0.16
C PHE A 96 5.60 -11.87 -1.37
N LYS A 97 6.39 -12.76 -1.96
CA LYS A 97 5.94 -13.58 -3.09
C LYS A 97 5.06 -14.73 -2.61
N ARG A 98 3.91 -14.92 -3.25
CA ARG A 98 3.04 -16.06 -3.02
C ARG A 98 3.74 -17.31 -3.53
N VAL A 99 3.76 -18.36 -2.70
CA VAL A 99 4.18 -19.70 -3.15
C VAL A 99 3.11 -20.23 -4.12
N PRO A 100 3.49 -20.73 -5.31
CA PRO A 100 2.55 -21.30 -6.27
C PRO A 100 1.67 -22.39 -5.65
N GLU A 101 0.39 -22.40 -6.03
CA GLU A 101 -0.62 -23.26 -5.42
C GLU A 101 -0.40 -24.74 -5.72
N ASP A 102 0.06 -25.05 -6.93
CA ASP A 102 0.47 -26.40 -7.35
C ASP A 102 1.61 -26.94 -6.49
N GLN A 103 2.59 -26.09 -6.15
CA GLN A 103 3.69 -26.46 -5.26
C GLN A 103 3.16 -26.77 -3.85
N VAL A 104 2.27 -25.92 -3.32
CA VAL A 104 1.66 -26.14 -2.00
C VAL A 104 0.85 -27.44 -1.99
N ASN A 105 0.01 -27.66 -3.00
CA ASN A 105 -0.84 -28.84 -3.11
C ASN A 105 -0.05 -30.14 -3.21
N LYS A 106 1.07 -30.15 -3.97
CA LYS A 106 1.95 -31.30 -4.08
C LYS A 106 2.56 -31.71 -2.73
N VAL A 107 3.06 -30.72 -1.98
CA VAL A 107 3.62 -30.96 -0.64
C VAL A 107 2.54 -31.43 0.31
N LEU A 108 1.37 -30.78 0.28
CA LEU A 108 0.24 -31.12 1.14
C LEU A 108 -0.24 -32.55 0.92
N ALA A 109 -0.42 -32.97 -0.33
CA ALA A 109 -0.82 -34.35 -0.67
C ALA A 109 0.16 -35.39 -0.10
N THR A 110 1.48 -35.11 -0.19
CA THR A 110 2.51 -36.00 0.35
C THR A 110 2.44 -36.10 1.88
N LEU A 111 2.16 -34.99 2.57
CA LEU A 111 2.02 -34.97 4.03
C LEU A 111 0.77 -35.71 4.49
N ILE A 112 -0.36 -35.55 3.78
CA ILE A 112 -1.61 -36.24 4.10
C ILE A 112 -1.44 -37.77 4.02
N GLN A 113 -0.72 -38.27 3.01
CA GLN A 113 -0.44 -39.71 2.88
C GLN A 113 0.34 -40.25 4.08
N ARG A 114 1.40 -39.56 4.52
CA ARG A 114 2.23 -39.99 5.66
C ARG A 114 1.51 -40.00 7.00
N VAL A 115 0.51 -39.15 7.19
CA VAL A 115 -0.27 -39.08 8.43
C VAL A 115 -1.36 -40.16 8.47
N SER A 116 -1.74 -40.70 7.32
CA SER A 116 -2.78 -41.72 7.20
C SER A 116 -2.25 -43.16 7.30
N GLU A 117 -0.93 -43.32 7.40
CA GLU A 117 -0.20 -44.58 7.68
C GLU A 117 0.06 -44.71 9.19
#